data_AF-A0A285PSK6-F1
#
_entry.id   AF-A0A285PSK6-F1
#
_cell.length_a   1.000
_cell.length_b   1.000
_cell.length_c   1.000
_cell.angle_alpha   90.00
_cell.angle_beta   90.00
_cell.angle_gamma   90.00
#
_symmetry.space_group_name_H-M   'P 1'
#
loop_
_entity.id
_entity.type
_entity.pdbx_description
1 polymer ?
#
loop_
_entity_poly.entity_id
_entity_poly.type
_entity_poly.pdbx_seq_one_letter_code
_entity_poly.pdbx_strand_id
1 'polypeptide(L)'
;MDVSQKKSKIGYYIQETKTTSGTRKIPMTADVEECFQKIIEKRNPPKAEPMVDGKSGFLYFDKDGSICYSLHWEHYFKHIIQKYNNTYKVQMPVITPHGRVIIRTS
;
A
#
# COMPACT_ATOMS: atom_id res chain seq x y z
N MET A 1 11.37 3.19 0.14
CA MET A 1 10.54 1.98 0.16
C MET A 1 10.37 1.52 -1.25
N ASP A 2 10.65 0.25 -1.51
CA ASP A 2 10.44 -0.34 -2.83
C ASP A 2 9.01 -0.84 -2.96
N VAL A 3 8.43 -0.69 -4.15
CA VAL A 3 7.07 -1.11 -4.43
C VAL A 3 7.10 -2.43 -5.19
N SER A 4 6.55 -3.49 -4.60
CA SER A 4 6.35 -4.76 -5.29
C SER A 4 5.19 -4.68 -6.27
N GLN A 5 5.35 -5.24 -7.46
CA GLN A 5 4.30 -5.40 -8.46
C GLN A 5 4.04 -6.89 -8.71
N LYS A 6 2.85 -7.23 -9.22
CA LYS A 6 2.48 -8.61 -9.59
C LYS A 6 2.14 -8.69 -11.08
N LYS A 7 2.78 -9.62 -11.80
CA LYS A 7 2.46 -9.97 -13.19
C LYS A 7 2.02 -11.42 -13.29
N SER A 8 0.97 -11.72 -14.06
CA SER A 8 0.34 -13.04 -14.09
C SER A 8 1.28 -14.21 -14.45
N LYS A 9 2.33 -13.97 -15.26
CA LYS A 9 3.30 -14.99 -15.66
C LYS A 9 4.57 -15.07 -14.81
N ILE A 10 4.90 -14.00 -14.08
CA ILE A 10 6.19 -13.83 -13.39
C ILE A 10 6.02 -13.89 -11.86
N GLY A 11 4.81 -13.61 -11.36
CA GLY A 11 4.58 -13.46 -9.93
C GLY A 11 4.95 -12.06 -9.46
N TYR A 12 5.44 -11.97 -8.21
CA TYR A 12 5.88 -10.71 -7.62
C TYR A 12 7.28 -10.34 -8.13
N TYR A 13 7.49 -9.06 -8.42
CA TYR A 13 8.82 -8.52 -8.76
C TYR A 13 8.94 -7.09 -8.25
N ILE A 14 10.16 -6.64 -8.02
CA ILE A 14 10.51 -5.28 -7.63
C ILE A 14 11.13 -4.59 -8.83
N GLN A 15 10.46 -3.54 -9.30
CA GLN A 15 11.01 -2.77 -10.41
C GLN A 15 12.05 -1.79 -9.89
N GLU A 16 13.31 -2.06 -10.18
CA GLU A 16 14.39 -1.14 -9.86
C GLU A 16 14.31 0.14 -10.70
N THR A 17 14.76 1.24 -10.11
CA THR A 17 14.85 2.52 -10.80
C THR A 17 15.99 2.48 -11.81
N LYS A 18 15.70 2.89 -13.06
CA LYS A 18 16.69 2.93 -14.14
C LYS A 18 17.87 3.88 -13.87
N THR A 19 17.67 4.90 -13.02
CA THR A 19 18.66 5.92 -12.70
C THR A 19 18.68 6.24 -11.21
N THR A 20 19.80 6.75 -10.71
CA THR A 20 19.96 7.18 -9.31
C THR A 20 18.96 8.27 -8.90
N SER A 21 18.51 9.11 -9.84
CA SER A 21 17.47 10.13 -9.63
C SER A 21 16.10 9.55 -9.25
N GLY A 22 15.88 8.24 -9.45
CA GLY A 22 14.69 7.54 -8.99
C GLY A 22 14.68 7.25 -7.49
N THR A 23 15.85 7.27 -6.83
CA THR A 23 15.97 7.05 -5.39
C THR A 23 15.88 8.37 -4.63
N ARG A 24 15.00 8.44 -3.63
CA ARG A 24 14.81 9.64 -2.82
C ARG A 24 14.76 9.28 -1.34
N LYS A 25 15.37 10.14 -0.51
CA LYS A 25 15.21 10.10 0.94
C LYS A 25 14.15 11.13 1.31
N ILE A 26 13.07 10.66 1.92
CA ILE A 26 11.95 11.51 2.34
C ILE A 26 12.07 11.69 3.86
N PRO A 27 12.22 12.92 4.37
CA PRO A 27 12.23 13.15 5.82
C PRO A 27 10.87 12.78 6.40
N MET A 28 10.86 12.10 7.54
CA MET A 28 9.64 11.80 8.27
C MET A 28 9.35 12.91 9.26
N THR A 29 8.12 13.39 9.29
CA THR A 29 7.60 14.20 10.39
C THR A 29 7.30 13.28 11.59
N ALA A 30 7.18 13.86 12.79
CA ALA A 30 7.03 13.08 14.02
C ALA A 30 5.78 12.18 14.01
N ASP A 31 4.68 12.67 13.46
CA ASP A 31 3.43 11.91 13.27
C ASP A 31 3.62 10.72 12.31
N VAL A 32 4.37 10.90 11.22
CA VAL A 32 4.70 9.84 10.26
C VAL A 32 5.62 8.79 10.90
N GLU A 33 6.60 9.22 11.68
CA GLU A 33 7.50 8.33 12.42
C GLU A 33 6.72 7.45 13.41
N GLU A 34 5.87 8.06 14.24
CA GLU A 34 5.02 7.34 15.21
C GLU A 34 4.11 6.32 14.50
N CYS A 35 3.55 6.69 13.34
CA CYS A 35 2.78 5.77 12.52
C CYS A 35 3.62 4.56 12.07
N PHE A 36 4.84 4.77 11.57
CA PHE A 36 5.70 3.68 11.14
C PHE A 36 6.16 2.80 12.30
N GLN A 37 6.47 3.37 13.47
CA GLN A 37 6.79 2.61 14.67
C GLN A 37 5.64 1.67 15.04
N LYS A 38 4.40 2.19 15.10
CA LYS A 38 3.21 1.37 15.36
C LYS A 38 2.99 0.27 14.32
N ILE A 39 3.28 0.55 13.04
CA ILE A 39 3.19 -0.45 11.97
C ILE A 39 4.19 -1.58 12.20
N ILE A 40 5.43 -1.25 12.57
CA ILE A 40 6.49 -2.24 12.84
C ILE A 40 6.14 -3.07 14.07
N GLU A 41 5.73 -2.44 15.17
CA GLU A 41 5.35 -3.10 16.42
C GLU A 41 4.18 -4.07 16.25
N LYS A 42 3.18 -3.68 15.45
CA LYS A 42 1.99 -4.49 15.18
C LYS A 42 2.13 -5.38 13.95
N ARG A 43 3.31 -5.40 13.31
CA ARG A 43 3.53 -6.19 12.10
C ARG A 43 3.34 -7.67 12.45
N ASN A 44 2.37 -8.30 11.82
CA ASN A 44 2.13 -9.73 11.95
C ASN A 44 2.67 -10.44 10.70
N PRO A 45 3.91 -10.96 10.73
CA PRO A 45 4.48 -11.64 9.58
C PRO A 45 3.79 -12.98 9.31
N PRO A 46 3.73 -13.42 8.04
CA PRO A 46 3.29 -14.76 7.70
C PRO A 46 4.25 -15.82 8.26
N LYS A 47 3.79 -17.07 8.34
CA LYS A 47 4.62 -18.20 8.85
C LYS A 47 5.96 -18.34 8.12
N ALA A 48 5.96 -18.07 6.81
CA ALA A 48 7.16 -18.00 5.99
C ALA A 48 7.26 -16.59 5.41
N GLU A 49 8.33 -15.86 5.76
CA GLU A 49 8.55 -14.50 5.28
C GLU A 49 8.81 -14.53 3.77
N PRO A 50 8.00 -13.84 2.95
CA PRO A 50 8.18 -13.86 1.52
C PRO A 50 9.39 -13.00 1.12
N MET A 51 10.13 -13.50 0.13
CA MET A 51 11.28 -12.82 -0.44
C MET A 51 11.02 -12.56 -1.93
N VAL A 52 11.27 -11.35 -2.38
CA VAL A 52 11.14 -10.94 -3.79
C VAL A 52 12.39 -10.19 -4.18
N ASP A 53 13.10 -10.68 -5.20
CA ASP A 53 14.33 -10.07 -5.72
C ASP A 53 15.36 -9.75 -4.62
N GLY A 54 15.54 -10.68 -3.67
CA GLY A 54 16.47 -10.55 -2.54
C GLY A 54 15.99 -9.60 -1.42
N LYS A 55 14.79 -9.02 -1.52
CA LYS A 55 14.19 -8.16 -0.49
C LYS A 55 13.13 -8.91 0.30
N SER A 56 13.15 -8.74 1.61
CA SER A 56 12.19 -9.29 2.58
C SER A 56 11.83 -8.21 3.61
N GLY A 57 10.95 -8.52 4.58
CA GLY A 57 10.55 -7.55 5.60
C GLY A 57 9.46 -6.59 5.12
N PHE A 58 8.61 -7.01 4.18
CA PHE A 58 7.50 -6.20 3.66
C PHE A 58 6.57 -5.78 4.80
N LEU A 59 6.14 -4.51 4.83
CA LEU A 59 5.38 -3.99 5.96
C LEU A 59 3.95 -4.53 6.05
N TYR A 60 3.35 -4.87 4.91
CA TYR A 60 1.94 -5.25 4.83
C TYR A 60 1.75 -6.57 4.06
N PHE A 61 0.95 -7.43 4.66
CA PHE A 61 0.50 -8.71 4.09
C PHE A 61 -1.02 -8.75 4.01
N ASP A 62 -1.55 -9.49 3.04
CA ASP A 62 -2.97 -9.80 2.99
C ASP A 62 -3.34 -10.90 3.99
N LYS A 63 -4.62 -11.26 4.03
CA LYS A 63 -5.14 -12.29 4.95
C LYS A 63 -4.56 -13.68 4.70
N ASP A 64 -4.07 -13.93 3.49
CA ASP A 64 -3.49 -15.20 3.07
C ASP A 64 -1.96 -15.21 3.28
N GLY A 65 -1.39 -14.11 3.80
CA GLY A 65 0.04 -13.96 4.04
C GLY A 65 0.85 -13.55 2.82
N SER A 66 0.20 -13.16 1.72
CA SER A 66 0.87 -12.66 0.52
C SER A 66 1.18 -11.18 0.63
N ILE A 67 2.19 -10.71 -0.11
CA ILE A 67 2.61 -9.30 -0.09
C ILE A 67 1.52 -8.39 -0.67
N CYS A 68 1.17 -7.34 0.07
CA CYS A 68 0.29 -6.28 -0.43
C CYS A 68 0.97 -5.47 -1.55
N TYR A 69 0.29 -5.35 -2.69
CA TYR A 69 0.71 -4.54 -3.86
C TYR A 69 -0.43 -3.61 -4.32
N SER A 70 -0.19 -2.79 -5.35
CA SER A 70 -1.09 -1.71 -5.81
C SER A 70 -2.58 -2.07 -5.82
N LEU A 71 -2.96 -3.21 -6.40
CA LEU A 71 -4.37 -3.63 -6.51
C LEU A 71 -5.05 -3.80 -5.14
N HIS A 72 -4.33 -4.30 -4.15
CA HIS A 72 -4.86 -4.46 -2.80
C HIS A 72 -5.24 -3.12 -2.18
N TRP A 73 -4.40 -2.11 -2.39
CA TRP A 73 -4.66 -0.75 -1.90
C TRP A 73 -5.85 -0.10 -2.62
N GLU A 74 -6.01 -0.32 -3.92
CA GLU A 74 -7.19 0.16 -4.67
C GLU A 74 -8.49 -0.42 -4.10
N HIS A 75 -8.53 -1.74 -3.86
CA HIS A 75 -9.69 -2.38 -3.23
C HIS A 75 -9.91 -1.93 -1.79
N TYR A 76 -8.83 -1.75 -1.02
CA TYR A 76 -8.88 -1.28 0.35
C TYR A 76 -9.53 0.10 0.45
N PHE A 77 -9.12 1.05 -0.39
CA PHE A 77 -9.71 2.38 -0.45
C PHE A 77 -11.19 2.33 -0.85
N LYS A 78 -11.55 1.51 -1.84
CA LYS A 78 -12.94 1.30 -2.24
C LYS A 78 -13.82 0.86 -1.07
N HIS A 79 -13.34 -0.10 -0.26
CA HIS A 79 -14.07 -0.59 0.90
C HIS A 79 -14.18 0.45 2.02
N ILE A 80 -13.14 1.25 2.26
CA ILE A 80 -13.20 2.36 3.23
C ILE A 80 -14.25 3.39 2.82
N ILE A 81 -14.26 3.80 1.55
CA ILE A 81 -15.25 4.76 1.03
C ILE A 81 -16.67 4.19 1.19
N GLN A 82 -16.89 2.95 0.75
CA GLN A 82 -18.19 2.28 0.90
C GLN A 82 -18.65 2.23 2.35
N LYS A 83 -17.78 1.84 3.28
CA LYS A 83 -18.10 1.75 4.71
C LYS A 83 -18.47 3.11 5.30
N TYR A 84 -17.69 4.14 4.97
CA TYR A 84 -17.96 5.50 5.42
C TYR A 84 -19.30 6.01 4.88
N ASN A 85 -19.51 5.85 3.57
CA ASN A 85 -20.72 6.30 2.87
C ASN A 85 -21.99 5.62 3.36
N ASN A 86 -21.90 4.37 3.84
CA ASN A 86 -23.01 3.67 4.47
C ASN A 86 -23.31 4.17 5.90
N THR A 87 -22.34 4.79 6.57
CA THR A 87 -22.43 5.21 7.97
C THR A 87 -22.80 6.69 8.11
N TYR A 88 -22.29 7.54 7.22
CA TYR A 88 -22.41 8.99 7.31
C TYR A 88 -23.30 9.56 6.21
N LYS A 89 -24.08 10.60 6.55
CA LYS A 89 -24.98 11.28 5.60
C LYS A 89 -24.19 12.02 4.50
N VAL A 90 -23.12 12.72 4.88
CA VAL A 90 -22.23 13.39 3.92
C VAL A 90 -21.31 12.34 3.31
N GLN A 91 -21.44 12.11 2.01
CA GLN A 91 -20.70 11.08 1.31
C GLN A 91 -19.27 11.54 1.03
N MET A 92 -18.28 10.67 1.25
CA MET A 92 -16.92 10.91 0.77
C MET A 92 -16.87 10.79 -0.75
N PRO A 93 -16.10 11.67 -1.41
CA PRO A 93 -15.81 11.53 -2.82
C PRO A 93 -14.95 10.28 -3.07
N VAL A 94 -14.92 9.81 -4.31
CA VAL A 94 -14.08 8.67 -4.68
C VAL A 94 -12.62 9.11 -4.59
N ILE A 95 -11.91 8.58 -3.60
CA ILE A 95 -10.47 8.76 -3.39
C ILE A 95 -9.70 7.51 -3.83
N THR A 96 -8.49 7.70 -4.34
CA THR A 96 -7.59 6.62 -4.76
C THR A 96 -6.26 6.73 -4.02
N PRO A 97 -5.46 5.65 -3.91
CA PRO A 97 -4.15 5.71 -3.27
C PRO A 97 -3.21 6.77 -3.87
N HIS A 98 -3.39 7.10 -5.15
CA HIS A 98 -2.63 8.13 -5.85
C HIS A 98 -3.15 9.57 -5.58
N GLY A 99 -4.16 9.75 -4.73
CA GLY A 99 -4.70 11.07 -4.39
C GLY A 99 -5.61 11.68 -5.47
N ARG A 100 -5.97 10.94 -6.53
CA ARG A 100 -6.97 11.42 -7.51
C ARG A 100 -8.36 11.35 -6.87
N VAL A 101 -9.02 12.51 -6.75
CA VAL A 101 -10.43 12.65 -6.39
C VAL A 101 -11.26 12.61 -7.68
N ILE A 102 -12.13 11.62 -7.83
CA ILE A 102 -13.03 11.54 -8.99
C ILE A 102 -14.38 12.14 -8.60
N ILE A 103 -14.64 13.36 -9.08
CA ILE A 103 -15.94 14.01 -8.99
C ILE A 103 -16.72 13.58 -10.24
N ARG A 104 -17.76 12.75 -10.08
CA ARG A 104 -18.67 12.43 -11.19
C ARG A 104 -19.56 13.65 -11.39
N THR A 105 -19.23 14.51 -12.34
CA THR A 105 -20.18 15.51 -12.84
C THR A 105 -21.20 14.79 -13.71
N SER A 106 -22.49 14.98 -13.40
CA SER A 106 -23.64 14.55 -14.21
C SER A 106 -23.66 15.21 -15.58
#